data_AF-A0A2D5MN33-F1
#
_entry.id   AF-A0A2D5MN33-F1
#
_cell.length_a   1.000
_cell.length_b   1.000
_cell.length_c   1.000
_cell.angle_alpha   90.00
_cell.angle_beta   90.00
_cell.angle_gamma   90.00
#
_symmetry.space_group_name_H-M   'P 1'
#
loop_
_entity.id
_entity.type
_entity.pdbx_description
1 polymer ?
#
loop_
_entity_poly.entity_id
_entity_poly.type
_entity_poly.pdbx_seq_one_letter_code
_entity_poly.pdbx_strand_id
1 'polypeptide(L)'
;MSNSILKHWKWIKSLGVNICLKTGKITSKFAGYDIPDYSTNYKYKTSDVIGTAATKKPIIKVTLPAGKTIAPAYNKGGYMVVDQKDFKTMGRKI
;
A
#
# COMPACT_ATOMS: atom_id res chain seq x y z
N MET A 1 -11.03 -30.84 45.98
CA MET A 1 -11.44 -29.46 46.33
C MET A 1 -10.25 -28.76 46.97
N SER A 2 -9.87 -27.56 46.54
CA SER A 2 -8.77 -26.85 47.19
C SER A 2 -9.21 -26.31 48.56
N ASN A 3 -8.47 -26.65 49.62
CA ASN A 3 -8.75 -26.21 51.00
C ASN A 3 -8.80 -24.68 51.17
N SER A 4 -8.23 -23.92 50.22
CA SER A 4 -8.22 -22.46 50.21
C SER A 4 -9.60 -21.83 49.94
N ILE A 5 -10.41 -22.41 49.05
CA ILE A 5 -11.75 -21.88 48.72
C ILE A 5 -12.69 -21.99 49.91
N LEU A 6 -12.68 -23.14 50.60
CA LEU A 6 -13.50 -23.36 51.80
C LEU A 6 -13.10 -22.44 52.97
N LYS A 7 -11.82 -22.03 53.05
CA LYS A 7 -11.33 -21.14 54.11
C LYS A 7 -11.76 -19.68 53.91
N HIS A 8 -11.87 -19.22 52.67
CA HIS A 8 -12.07 -17.79 52.35
C HIS A 8 -13.46 -17.45 51.78
N TRP A 9 -14.38 -18.41 51.66
CA TRP A 9 -15.68 -18.18 51.01
C TRP A 9 -16.52 -17.06 51.65
N LYS A 10 -16.44 -16.87 52.98
CA LYS A 10 -17.13 -15.78 53.69
C LYS A 10 -16.64 -14.41 53.23
N TRP A 11 -15.32 -14.26 53.09
CA TRP A 11 -14.70 -13.04 52.58
C TRP A 11 -15.10 -12.79 51.14
N ILE A 12 -15.07 -13.81 50.28
CA ILE A 12 -15.46 -13.65 48.87
C ILE A 12 -16.95 -13.27 48.73
N LYS A 13 -17.83 -13.82 49.59
CA LYS A 13 -19.24 -13.43 49.65
C LYS A 13 -19.43 -11.98 50.11
N SER A 14 -18.59 -11.49 51.05
CA SER A 14 -18.63 -10.09 51.49
C SER A 14 -18.24 -9.09 50.38
N LEU A 15 -17.49 -9.53 49.37
CA LEU A 15 -17.20 -8.74 48.17
C LEU A 15 -18.35 -8.72 47.15
N GLY A 16 -19.47 -9.40 47.43
CA GLY A 16 -20.63 -9.47 46.53
C GLY A 16 -20.48 -10.49 45.40
N VAL A 17 -19.46 -11.35 45.44
CA VAL A 17 -19.22 -12.38 44.41
C VAL A 17 -19.95 -13.68 44.79
N ASN A 18 -20.83 -14.14 43.91
CA ASN A 18 -21.53 -15.42 44.08
C ASN A 18 -20.69 -16.58 43.53
N ILE A 19 -20.30 -17.52 44.41
CA ILE A 19 -19.47 -18.68 44.07
C ILE A 19 -20.19 -19.97 44.43
N CYS A 20 -20.20 -20.94 43.52
CA CYS A 20 -20.65 -22.29 43.82
C CYS A 20 -19.58 -23.04 44.61
N LEU A 21 -19.83 -23.30 45.91
CA LEU A 21 -18.88 -24.00 46.79
C LEU A 21 -18.52 -25.42 46.32
N LYS A 22 -19.41 -26.08 45.56
CA LYS A 22 -19.19 -27.44 45.03
C LYS A 22 -18.22 -27.48 43.85
N THR A 23 -18.23 -26.45 43.00
CA THR A 23 -17.48 -26.43 41.73
C THR A 23 -16.41 -25.34 41.66
N GLY A 24 -16.39 -24.41 42.61
CA GLY A 24 -15.48 -23.26 42.62
C GLY A 24 -15.76 -22.22 41.53
N LYS A 25 -16.83 -22.39 40.75
CA LYS A 25 -17.19 -21.49 39.64
C LYS A 25 -17.94 -20.27 40.17
N ILE A 26 -17.56 -19.10 39.67
CA ILE A 26 -18.27 -17.84 39.91
C ILE A 26 -19.51 -17.83 39.02
N THR A 27 -20.68 -17.62 39.60
CA THR A 27 -21.94 -17.47 38.87
C THR A 27 -22.25 -15.98 38.75
N SER A 28 -21.89 -15.39 37.62
CA SER A 28 -22.28 -14.04 37.23
C SER A 28 -23.54 -14.10 36.35
N LYS A 29 -24.52 -13.23 36.61
CA LYS A 29 -25.64 -12.98 35.68
C LYS A 29 -25.31 -11.92 34.63
N PHE A 30 -24.20 -11.21 34.82
CA PHE A 30 -23.74 -10.15 33.92
C PHE A 30 -22.85 -10.78 32.85
N ALA A 31 -23.33 -10.75 31.60
CA ALA A 31 -22.62 -11.28 30.44
C ALA A 31 -21.60 -10.29 29.84
N GLY A 32 -21.45 -9.10 30.44
CA GLY A 32 -20.65 -8.02 29.87
C GLY A 32 -21.46 -7.19 28.87
N TYR A 33 -20.73 -6.42 28.07
CA TYR A 33 -21.26 -5.68 26.93
C TYR A 33 -20.67 -6.27 25.65
N ASP A 34 -21.41 -6.18 24.55
CA ASP A 34 -20.91 -6.58 23.25
C ASP A 34 -19.69 -5.72 22.90
N ILE A 35 -18.57 -6.39 22.62
CA ILE A 35 -17.33 -5.73 22.23
C ILE A 35 -17.54 -5.18 20.81
N PRO A 36 -17.16 -3.92 20.52
CA PRO A 36 -17.24 -3.42 19.15
C PRO A 36 -16.36 -4.26 18.22
N ASP A 37 -16.81 -4.45 16.98
CA ASP A 37 -16.04 -5.19 15.98
C ASP A 37 -14.78 -4.39 15.60
N TYR A 38 -13.61 -4.93 15.96
CA TYR A 38 -12.30 -4.39 15.61
C TYR A 38 -11.72 -5.02 14.34
N SER A 39 -12.53 -5.76 13.56
CA SER A 39 -12.08 -6.31 12.30
C SER A 39 -11.59 -5.20 11.36
N THR A 40 -10.39 -5.39 10.81
CA THR A 40 -9.78 -4.41 9.90
C THR A 40 -10.09 -4.78 8.46
N ASN A 41 -10.55 -3.81 7.67
CA ASN A 41 -10.78 -4.01 6.25
C ASN A 41 -9.46 -3.85 5.48
N TYR A 42 -8.90 -4.98 5.00
CA TYR A 42 -7.67 -5.02 4.20
C TYR A 42 -7.77 -4.27 2.85
N LYS A 43 -8.95 -3.74 2.46
CA LYS A 43 -9.10 -2.95 1.23
C LYS A 43 -8.20 -1.71 1.19
N TYR A 44 -7.86 -1.13 2.34
CA TYR A 44 -7.00 0.03 2.40
C TYR A 44 -5.58 -0.42 2.67
N LYS A 45 -4.76 -0.38 1.61
CA LYS A 45 -3.35 -0.73 1.72
C LYS A 45 -2.63 0.37 2.52
N THR A 46 -1.94 -0.03 3.58
CA THR A 46 -1.04 0.83 4.36
C THR A 46 0.16 1.26 3.50
N SER A 47 0.90 2.28 3.95
CA SER A 47 2.01 2.89 3.21
C SER A 47 3.19 1.94 2.92
N ASP A 48 3.23 0.79 3.58
CA ASP A 48 4.13 -0.33 3.36
C ASP A 48 3.85 -1.08 2.05
N VAL A 49 2.66 -0.92 1.46
CA VAL A 49 2.38 -1.44 0.14
C VAL A 49 2.82 -0.45 -0.91
N ILE A 50 4.07 -0.61 -1.34
CA ILE A 50 4.58 0.00 -2.57
C ILE A 50 3.73 -0.53 -3.72
N GLY A 51 2.78 0.28 -4.19
CA GLY A 51 2.06 0.01 -5.43
C GLY A 51 3.06 -0.33 -6.52
N THR A 52 2.76 -1.35 -7.32
CA THR A 52 3.61 -1.83 -8.44
C THR A 52 4.34 -0.65 -9.04
N ALA A 53 5.67 -0.63 -8.86
CA ALA A 53 6.52 0.49 -9.23
C ALA A 53 6.04 1.02 -10.57
N ALA A 54 5.59 2.28 -10.61
CA ALA A 54 5.16 2.91 -11.85
C ALA A 54 6.29 2.68 -12.84
N THR A 55 6.09 1.73 -13.77
CA THR A 55 7.13 1.33 -14.70
C THR A 55 7.57 2.59 -15.39
N LYS A 56 8.87 2.89 -15.29
CA LYS A 56 9.48 4.09 -15.86
C LYS A 56 8.87 4.30 -17.25
N LYS A 57 8.19 5.44 -17.46
CA LYS A 57 7.49 5.71 -18.74
C LYS A 57 8.46 5.33 -19.86
N PRO A 58 8.06 4.44 -20.80
CA PRO A 58 8.97 4.03 -21.86
C PRO A 58 9.49 5.30 -22.51
N ILE A 59 10.81 5.44 -22.55
CA ILE A 59 11.46 6.52 -23.29
C ILE A 59 10.86 6.49 -24.69
N ILE A 60 10.34 7.63 -25.14
CA ILE A 60 9.77 7.75 -26.49
C ILE A 60 10.82 7.21 -27.46
N LYS A 61 10.49 6.11 -28.14
CA LYS A 61 11.43 5.46 -29.07
C LYS A 61 11.54 6.36 -30.28
N VAL A 62 12.58 7.19 -30.32
CA VAL A 62 12.82 8.14 -31.41
C VAL A 62 13.38 7.37 -32.60
N THR A 63 12.51 6.74 -33.40
CA THR A 63 12.92 6.07 -34.64
C THR A 63 12.99 7.07 -35.78
N LEU A 64 14.16 7.20 -36.39
CA LEU A 64 14.34 7.95 -37.62
C LEU A 64 13.75 7.17 -38.82
N PRO A 65 13.09 7.85 -39.77
CA PRO A 65 12.67 7.22 -41.02
C PRO A 65 13.88 6.65 -41.78
N ALA A 66 13.67 5.53 -42.46
CA ALA A 66 14.72 4.89 -43.27
C ALA A 66 15.28 5.88 -44.32
N GLY A 67 16.61 5.91 -44.46
CA GLY A 67 17.30 6.81 -45.39
C GLY A 67 17.40 8.27 -44.95
N LYS A 68 16.95 8.61 -43.74
CA LYS A 68 17.07 9.96 -43.18
C LYS A 68 18.05 10.02 -42.03
N THR A 69 18.72 11.15 -41.86
CA THR A 69 19.75 11.40 -40.83
C THR A 69 19.49 12.75 -40.16
N ILE A 70 20.04 12.95 -38.96
CA ILE A 70 19.97 14.20 -38.23
C ILE A 70 21.22 15.03 -38.56
N ALA A 71 21.04 16.26 -39.03
CA ALA A 71 22.11 17.22 -39.32
C ALA A 71 21.93 18.52 -38.53
N PRO A 72 23.00 19.25 -38.21
CA PRO A 72 22.91 20.57 -37.59
C PRO A 72 22.18 21.54 -38.53
N ALA A 73 21.17 22.25 -38.02
CA ALA A 73 20.39 23.17 -38.83
C ALA A 73 21.14 24.49 -39.01
N TYR A 74 21.57 24.78 -40.25
CA TYR A 74 22.53 25.85 -40.53
C TYR A 74 22.05 27.27 -40.21
N ASN A 75 20.75 27.51 -39.95
CA ASN A 75 20.21 28.86 -39.70
C ASN A 75 19.06 28.96 -38.67
N LYS A 76 18.67 27.88 -37.98
CA LYS A 76 17.48 27.87 -37.10
C LYS A 76 17.71 27.26 -35.71
N GLY A 77 18.95 26.92 -35.36
CA GLY A 77 19.28 26.22 -34.11
C GLY A 77 18.81 24.76 -34.08
N GLY A 78 19.25 24.02 -33.07
CA GLY A 78 18.94 22.61 -32.86
C GLY A 78 19.47 21.70 -33.97
N TYR A 79 18.62 20.76 -34.41
CA TYR A 79 18.94 19.79 -35.45
C TYR A 79 17.75 19.62 -36.40
N MET A 80 18.00 19.21 -37.64
CA MET A 80 16.98 18.93 -38.66
C MET A 80 17.14 17.52 -39.23
N VAL A 81 16.02 16.94 -39.68
CA VAL A 81 16.00 15.66 -40.40
C VAL A 81 16.29 15.93 -41.88
N VAL A 82 17.30 15.26 -42.43
CA VAL A 82 17.76 15.41 -43.82
C VAL A 82 17.72 14.08 -44.56
N ASP A 83 17.38 14.16 -45.85
CA ASP A 83 17.53 13.09 -46.83
C ASP A 83 18.85 13.25 -47.61
N GLN A 84 19.33 12.18 -48.23
CA GLN A 84 20.49 12.21 -49.11
C GLN A 84 20.31 13.21 -50.27
N LYS A 85 19.07 13.40 -50.75
CA LYS A 85 18.75 14.34 -51.83
C LYS A 85 18.93 15.80 -51.41
N ASP A 86 18.73 16.11 -50.13
CA ASP A 86 18.77 17.48 -49.61
C ASP A 86 20.18 18.06 -49.65
N PHE A 87 21.24 17.22 -49.58
CA PHE A 87 22.63 17.68 -49.72
C PHE A 87 22.93 18.42 -51.02
N LYS A 88 22.15 18.18 -52.08
CA LYS A 88 22.35 18.87 -53.38
C LYS A 88 21.76 20.28 -53.41
N THR A 89 20.80 20.57 -52.52
CA THR A 89 20.02 21.81 -52.48
C THR A 89 20.29 22.65 -51.23
N MET A 90 20.88 22.07 -50.18
CA MET A 90 21.26 22.79 -48.96
C MET A 90 22.21 23.97 -49.26
N GLY A 91 21.85 25.16 -48.78
CA GLY A 91 22.69 26.36 -48.87
C GLY A 91 22.69 27.08 -50.22
N ARG A 92 21.96 26.59 -51.23
CA ARG A 92 21.80 27.28 -52.52
C ARG A 92 20.61 28.24 -52.48
N LYS A 93 20.85 29.48 -52.90
CA LYS A 93 19.79 30.42 -53.25
C LYS A 93 19.29 30.03 -54.65
N ILE A 94 18.01 29.67 -54.76
CA ILE A 94 17.30 29.53 -56.04
C ILE A 94 16.94 30.94 -56.52
#